data_AF-A0A1X1BBG5-F1
#
_entry.id   AF-A0A1X1BBG5-F1
#
_cell.length_a   1.000
_cell.length_b   1.000
_cell.length_c   1.000
_cell.angle_alpha   90.00
_cell.angle_beta   90.00
_cell.angle_gamma   90.00
#
_symmetry.space_group_name_H-M   'P 1'
#
loop_
_entity.id
_entity.type
_entity.pdbx_description
1 polymer ?
#
loop_
_entity_poly.entity_id
_entity_poly.type
_entity_poly.pdbx_seq_one_letter_code
_entity_poly.pdbx_strand_id
1 'polypeptide(L)'
;MPTDYREPVESFLRELTPDIDAAALYLLVERYESLIQRLSECISAVDGGIRSVSEAIDGQTSAAADAVGVSLVRALHTSTEKVDGTAEVVRAYADAVEQTRQRLTVVAAIADRELLAGTVLAAATGDTTTLAGAEHLAARTLSATAAELDRRAAQISQETVEETGTEHGQQSGGTPMNPGAMMAPTGAALAGIAAGRSAAGVGDTHPPDADLVMLRARAAVLTATQPPEVAPWIRVAVGLGIDQNGRRTVVVGTSEPAGYLRPGVVPEPHEVVVGDGRAPELAILGYFRDAELVPLAVCAMTPPPPEVAAVVDESGAHAVDPGGHEDSPDSAP
;
A
#
# COMPACT_ATOMS: atom_id res chain seq x y z
N MET A 1 -4.74 5.87 43.63
CA MET A 1 -4.80 5.14 42.36
C MET A 1 -5.12 6.16 41.29
N PRO A 2 -4.13 6.61 40.49
CA PRO A 2 -4.42 7.41 39.31
C PRO A 2 -5.05 6.48 38.26
N THR A 3 -6.19 6.90 37.71
CA THR A 3 -7.00 6.14 36.73
C THR A 3 -6.81 6.61 35.29
N ASP A 4 -5.75 7.37 35.01
CA ASP A 4 -5.61 8.16 33.77
C ASP A 4 -4.62 7.58 32.76
N TYR A 5 -4.68 6.27 32.52
CA TYR A 5 -3.79 5.59 31.57
C TYR A 5 -4.48 5.26 30.22
N ARG A 6 -5.77 5.54 30.08
CA ARG A 6 -6.48 5.51 28.78
C ARG A 6 -6.25 6.76 27.95
N GLU A 7 -5.90 7.87 28.59
CA GLU A 7 -5.67 9.16 27.92
C GLU A 7 -4.62 9.12 26.79
N PRO A 8 -3.48 8.41 26.91
CA PRO A 8 -2.43 8.45 25.88
C PRO A 8 -2.89 7.83 24.56
N VAL A 9 -3.43 6.61 24.59
CA VAL A 9 -3.86 5.90 23.36
C VAL A 9 -5.09 6.57 22.76
N GLU A 10 -6.06 6.97 23.57
CA GLU A 10 -7.22 7.72 23.06
C GLU A 10 -6.85 9.09 22.49
N SER A 11 -5.83 9.76 23.04
CA SER A 11 -5.31 11.01 22.51
C SER A 11 -4.59 10.79 21.18
N PHE A 12 -3.70 9.79 21.09
CA PHE A 12 -3.02 9.45 19.84
C PHE A 12 -4.00 9.00 18.77
N LEU A 13 -5.00 8.19 19.12
CA LEU A 13 -6.06 7.82 18.21
C LEU A 13 -6.79 9.05 17.67
N ARG A 14 -7.16 10.00 18.53
CA ARG A 14 -7.85 11.23 18.09
C ARG A 14 -6.97 12.08 17.17
N GLU A 15 -5.67 12.16 17.44
CA GLU A 15 -4.73 12.94 16.62
C GLU A 15 -4.42 12.27 15.27
N LEU A 16 -4.34 10.94 15.24
CA LEU A 16 -3.92 10.18 14.06
C LEU A 16 -5.09 9.66 13.21
N THR A 17 -6.31 9.68 13.74
CA THR A 17 -7.50 9.30 12.96
C THR A 17 -7.67 10.30 11.82
N PRO A 18 -7.84 9.83 10.56
CA PRO A 18 -8.09 10.72 9.45
C PRO A 18 -9.35 11.56 9.69
N ASP A 19 -9.22 12.88 9.62
CA ASP A 19 -10.33 13.84 9.72
C ASP A 19 -11.24 13.81 8.48
N ILE A 20 -10.82 13.13 7.42
CA ILE A 20 -11.56 12.99 6.17
C ILE A 20 -12.81 12.12 6.39
N ASP A 21 -13.95 12.63 5.96
CA ASP A 21 -15.23 11.93 5.98
C ASP A 21 -15.35 10.99 4.78
N ALA A 22 -15.08 9.71 4.99
CA ALA A 22 -15.20 8.69 3.95
C ALA A 22 -16.64 8.57 3.42
N ALA A 23 -17.65 8.81 4.24
CA ALA A 23 -19.05 8.77 3.80
C ALA A 23 -19.35 9.90 2.81
N ALA A 24 -18.78 11.09 3.03
CA ALA A 24 -18.88 12.20 2.08
C ALA A 24 -18.18 11.88 0.75
N LEU A 25 -17.06 11.15 0.77
CA LEU A 25 -16.38 10.68 -0.43
C LEU A 25 -17.23 9.65 -1.20
N TYR A 26 -17.85 8.68 -0.53
CA TYR A 26 -18.77 7.74 -1.19
C TYR A 26 -19.98 8.45 -1.80
N LEU A 27 -20.55 9.46 -1.13
CA LEU A 27 -21.61 10.29 -1.72
C LEU A 27 -21.14 11.04 -2.98
N LEU A 28 -19.87 11.42 -3.06
CA LEU A 28 -19.29 12.02 -4.25
C LEU A 28 -19.16 11.00 -5.38
N VAL A 29 -18.76 9.76 -5.08
CA VAL A 29 -18.73 8.64 -6.04
C VAL A 29 -20.11 8.37 -6.63
N GLU A 30 -21.16 8.28 -5.80
CA GLU A 30 -22.54 8.10 -6.28
C GLU A 30 -22.98 9.21 -7.24
N ARG A 31 -22.52 10.45 -7.02
CA ARG A 31 -22.79 11.58 -7.93
C ARG A 31 -22.07 11.44 -9.26
N TYR A 32 -20.83 10.94 -9.26
CA TYR A 32 -20.11 10.66 -10.50
C TYR A 32 -20.75 9.52 -11.28
N GLU A 33 -21.17 8.44 -10.62
CA GLU A 33 -21.92 7.33 -11.25
C GLU A 33 -23.23 7.83 -11.89
N SER A 34 -23.97 8.70 -11.19
CA SER A 34 -25.17 9.34 -11.76
C SER A 34 -24.84 10.22 -12.97
N LEU A 35 -23.70 10.92 -12.96
CA LEU A 35 -23.26 11.73 -14.10
C LEU A 35 -22.88 10.86 -15.30
N ILE A 36 -22.17 9.76 -15.07
CA ILE A 36 -21.80 8.77 -16.10
C ILE A 36 -23.04 8.20 -16.76
N GLN A 37 -24.03 7.78 -15.96
CA GLN A 37 -25.31 7.28 -16.46
C GLN A 37 -26.01 8.31 -17.37
N ARG A 38 -26.04 9.59 -16.97
CA ARG A 38 -26.63 10.67 -17.77
C ARG A 38 -25.84 10.94 -19.06
N LEU A 39 -24.50 10.80 -19.03
CA LEU A 39 -23.67 10.92 -20.23
C LEU A 39 -23.93 9.76 -21.20
N SER A 40 -24.09 8.52 -20.71
CA SER A 40 -24.45 7.37 -21.55
C SER A 40 -25.82 7.51 -22.21
N GLU A 41 -26.80 8.05 -21.48
CA GLU A 41 -28.12 8.39 -22.03
C GLU A 41 -28.02 9.48 -23.10
N CYS A 42 -27.19 10.51 -22.87
CA CYS A 42 -26.93 11.57 -23.84
C CYS A 42 -26.27 11.03 -25.12
N ILE A 43 -25.26 10.18 -25.00
CA ILE A 43 -24.59 9.52 -26.12
C ILE A 43 -25.61 8.75 -26.96
N SER A 44 -26.45 7.94 -26.31
CA SER A 44 -27.49 7.15 -26.97
C SER A 44 -28.52 8.03 -27.71
N ALA A 45 -28.89 9.16 -27.11
CA ALA A 45 -29.81 10.12 -27.74
C ALA A 45 -29.17 10.83 -28.94
N VAL A 46 -27.89 11.20 -28.85
CA VAL A 46 -27.12 11.81 -29.94
C VAL A 46 -26.96 10.84 -31.11
N ASP A 47 -26.58 9.59 -30.85
CA ASP A 47 -26.48 8.54 -31.88
C ASP A 47 -27.81 8.28 -32.58
N GLY A 48 -28.91 8.22 -31.82
CA GLY A 48 -30.26 8.09 -32.37
C GLY A 48 -30.65 9.29 -33.26
N GLY A 49 -30.32 10.50 -32.81
CA GLY A 49 -30.54 11.74 -33.55
C GLY A 49 -29.76 11.77 -34.87
N ILE A 50 -28.46 11.46 -34.84
CA ILE A 50 -27.61 11.40 -36.04
C ILE A 50 -28.19 10.42 -37.05
N ARG A 51 -28.54 9.20 -36.62
CA ARG A 51 -29.13 8.19 -37.51
C ARG A 51 -30.42 8.67 -38.18
N SER A 52 -31.30 9.32 -37.43
CA SER A 52 -32.55 9.87 -37.97
C SER A 52 -32.34 10.99 -39.00
N VAL A 53 -31.30 11.83 -38.80
CA VAL A 53 -30.95 12.91 -39.74
C VAL A 53 -30.33 12.34 -41.01
N SER A 54 -29.48 11.33 -40.89
CA SER A 54 -28.84 10.68 -42.03
C SER A 54 -29.82 9.85 -42.87
N GLU A 55 -30.89 9.31 -42.28
CA GLU A 55 -32.00 8.70 -43.02
C GLU A 55 -32.89 9.73 -43.75
N ALA A 56 -32.96 10.97 -43.25
CA ALA A 56 -33.82 12.01 -43.79
C ALA A 56 -33.17 12.87 -44.91
N ILE A 57 -31.85 12.82 -45.05
CA ILE A 57 -31.07 13.69 -45.94
C ILE A 57 -30.18 12.83 -46.85
N ASP A 58 -30.25 13.04 -48.16
CA ASP A 58 -29.39 12.34 -49.12
C ASP A 58 -28.09 13.11 -49.43
N GLY A 59 -27.05 12.36 -49.79
CA GLY A 59 -25.84 12.88 -50.44
C GLY A 59 -24.80 13.47 -49.49
N GLN A 60 -24.24 14.63 -49.86
CA GLN A 60 -23.04 15.18 -49.22
C GLN A 60 -23.32 15.83 -47.85
N THR A 61 -24.58 16.18 -47.59
CA THR A 61 -25.05 16.77 -46.32
C THR A 61 -25.23 15.74 -45.21
N SER A 62 -25.61 14.49 -45.50
CA SER A 62 -25.64 13.42 -44.49
C SER A 62 -24.24 12.98 -44.08
N ALA A 63 -23.30 12.86 -45.03
CA ALA A 63 -21.91 12.55 -44.71
C ALA A 63 -21.25 13.59 -43.79
N ALA A 64 -21.58 14.88 -43.94
CA ALA A 64 -21.10 15.93 -43.05
C ALA A 64 -21.74 15.86 -41.65
N ALA A 65 -23.04 15.55 -41.57
CA ALA A 65 -23.75 15.36 -40.31
C ALA A 65 -23.22 14.14 -39.53
N ASP A 66 -22.97 13.02 -40.21
CA ASP A 66 -22.36 11.81 -39.63
C ASP A 66 -20.97 12.10 -39.07
N ALA A 67 -20.12 12.82 -39.81
CA ALA A 67 -18.76 13.14 -39.36
C ALA A 67 -18.75 14.01 -38.09
N VAL A 68 -19.63 15.02 -38.01
CA VAL A 68 -19.80 15.85 -36.80
C VAL A 68 -20.35 15.00 -35.66
N GLY A 69 -21.33 14.14 -35.95
CA GLY A 69 -21.93 13.24 -34.99
C GLY A 69 -20.93 12.29 -34.33
N VAL A 70 -20.13 11.58 -35.14
CA VAL A 70 -19.07 10.68 -34.67
C VAL A 70 -18.04 11.42 -33.82
N SER A 71 -17.69 12.64 -34.18
CA SER A 71 -16.75 13.48 -33.40
C SER A 71 -17.33 13.83 -32.01
N LEU A 72 -18.60 14.23 -31.96
CA LEU A 72 -19.30 14.55 -30.71
C LEU A 72 -19.42 13.33 -29.81
N VAL A 73 -19.83 12.19 -30.36
CA VAL A 73 -19.98 10.92 -29.61
C VAL A 73 -18.64 10.49 -29.04
N ARG A 74 -17.55 10.58 -29.83
CA ARG A 74 -16.20 10.31 -29.32
C ARG A 74 -15.83 11.22 -28.16
N ALA A 75 -16.08 12.53 -28.28
CA ALA A 75 -15.79 13.48 -27.21
C ALA A 75 -16.59 13.19 -25.92
N LEU A 76 -17.85 12.75 -26.06
CA LEU A 76 -18.68 12.35 -24.92
C LEU A 76 -18.18 11.05 -24.28
N HIS A 77 -17.74 10.06 -25.07
CA HIS A 77 -17.10 8.86 -24.53
C HIS A 77 -15.83 9.20 -23.74
N THR A 78 -14.92 10.00 -24.30
CA THR A 78 -13.72 10.45 -23.59
C THR A 78 -14.06 11.24 -22.33
N SER A 79 -15.13 12.03 -22.32
CA SER A 79 -15.59 12.71 -21.10
C SER A 79 -16.13 11.73 -20.07
N THR A 80 -16.79 10.65 -20.50
CA THR A 80 -17.34 9.62 -19.62
C THR A 80 -16.22 8.83 -18.96
N GLU A 81 -15.22 8.40 -19.74
CA GLU A 81 -14.01 7.71 -19.26
C GLU A 81 -13.27 8.54 -18.19
N LYS A 82 -13.12 9.85 -18.40
CA LYS A 82 -12.49 10.74 -17.41
C LYS A 82 -13.27 10.86 -16.11
N VAL A 83 -14.59 10.93 -16.20
CA VAL A 83 -15.46 10.99 -15.01
C VAL A 83 -15.41 9.66 -14.26
N ASP A 84 -15.38 8.54 -14.98
CA ASP A 84 -15.28 7.20 -14.41
C ASP A 84 -13.95 7.00 -13.66
N GLY A 85 -12.82 7.29 -14.30
CA GLY A 85 -11.51 7.23 -13.63
C GLY A 85 -11.44 8.16 -12.42
N THR A 86 -12.05 9.35 -12.47
CA THR A 86 -12.15 10.23 -11.29
C THR A 86 -12.97 9.58 -10.17
N ALA A 87 -14.08 8.92 -10.49
CA ALA A 87 -14.92 8.23 -9.51
C ALA A 87 -14.17 7.07 -8.85
N GLU A 88 -13.40 6.30 -9.63
CA GLU A 88 -12.58 5.20 -9.14
C GLU A 88 -11.51 5.67 -8.16
N VAL A 89 -10.80 6.77 -8.48
CA VAL A 89 -9.80 7.38 -7.59
C VAL A 89 -10.40 7.82 -6.27
N VAL A 90 -11.56 8.49 -6.32
CA VAL A 90 -12.26 8.93 -5.11
C VAL A 90 -12.73 7.72 -4.28
N ARG A 91 -13.21 6.66 -4.93
CA ARG A 91 -13.61 5.42 -4.26
C ARG A 91 -12.43 4.73 -3.58
N ALA A 92 -11.32 4.57 -4.30
CA ALA A 92 -10.10 3.96 -3.77
C ALA A 92 -9.56 4.74 -2.56
N TYR A 93 -9.63 6.07 -2.60
CA TYR A 93 -9.23 6.91 -1.48
C TYR A 93 -10.17 6.77 -0.28
N ALA A 94 -11.50 6.72 -0.50
CA ALA A 94 -12.48 6.47 0.55
C ALA A 94 -12.25 5.12 1.25
N ASP A 95 -12.00 4.07 0.47
CA ASP A 95 -11.67 2.73 0.97
C ASP A 95 -10.37 2.74 1.81
N ALA A 96 -9.34 3.46 1.36
CA ALA A 96 -8.09 3.60 2.09
C ALA A 96 -8.26 4.30 3.45
N VAL A 97 -9.10 5.34 3.50
CA VAL A 97 -9.43 6.05 4.75
C VAL A 97 -10.16 5.11 5.73
N GLU A 98 -11.20 4.40 5.28
CA GLU A 98 -11.94 3.46 6.13
C GLU A 98 -11.05 2.32 6.63
N GLN A 99 -10.25 1.73 5.75
CA GLN A 99 -9.31 0.68 6.13
C GLN A 99 -8.31 1.18 7.18
N THR A 100 -7.83 2.42 7.07
CA THR A 100 -6.93 3.03 8.05
C THR A 100 -7.62 3.23 9.39
N ARG A 101 -8.88 3.73 9.42
CA ARG A 101 -9.66 3.87 10.67
C ARG A 101 -9.85 2.53 11.37
N GLN A 102 -10.19 1.48 10.61
CA GLN A 102 -10.36 0.13 11.15
C GLN A 102 -9.03 -0.41 11.71
N ARG A 103 -7.92 -0.24 10.99
CA ARG A 103 -6.59 -0.66 11.44
C ARG A 103 -6.16 0.09 12.71
N LEU A 104 -6.30 1.41 12.75
CA LEU A 104 -5.99 2.22 13.94
C LEU A 104 -6.78 1.75 15.17
N THR A 105 -8.07 1.42 15.00
CA THR A 105 -8.90 0.90 16.09
C THR A 105 -8.34 -0.41 16.67
N VAL A 106 -7.92 -1.34 15.79
CA VAL A 106 -7.33 -2.62 16.21
C VAL A 106 -5.98 -2.40 16.90
N VAL A 107 -5.10 -1.59 16.31
CA VAL A 107 -3.77 -1.30 16.86
C VAL A 107 -3.88 -0.64 18.22
N ALA A 108 -4.82 0.30 18.39
CA ALA A 108 -5.07 0.93 19.67
C ALA A 108 -5.59 -0.05 20.72
N ALA A 109 -6.47 -0.99 20.36
CA ALA A 109 -6.93 -2.02 21.30
C ALA A 109 -5.78 -2.94 21.75
N ILE A 110 -4.84 -3.26 20.84
CA ILE A 110 -3.62 -4.01 21.18
C ILE A 110 -2.71 -3.17 22.09
N ALA A 111 -2.48 -1.91 21.74
CA ALA A 111 -1.69 -0.99 22.55
C ALA A 111 -2.25 -0.83 23.97
N ASP A 112 -3.57 -0.64 24.12
CA ASP A 112 -4.25 -0.56 25.41
C ASP A 112 -4.02 -1.81 26.26
N ARG A 113 -4.16 -2.99 25.65
CA ARG A 113 -3.91 -4.26 26.34
C ARG A 113 -2.46 -4.35 26.85
N GLU A 114 -1.51 -3.88 26.07
CA GLU A 114 -0.08 -3.97 26.36
C GLU A 114 0.36 -2.95 27.41
N LEU A 115 -0.24 -1.76 27.39
CA LEU A 115 -0.12 -0.80 28.49
C LEU A 115 -0.70 -1.35 29.79
N LEU A 116 -1.87 -2.01 29.74
CA LEU A 116 -2.44 -2.67 30.91
C LEU A 116 -1.55 -3.81 31.43
N ALA A 117 -0.94 -4.60 30.55
CA ALA A 117 0.01 -5.64 30.94
C ALA A 117 1.27 -5.04 31.58
N GLY A 118 1.85 -4.00 30.96
CA GLY A 118 3.01 -3.29 31.47
C GLY A 118 2.77 -2.61 32.83
N THR A 119 1.60 -2.02 33.03
CA THR A 119 1.22 -1.41 34.32
C THR A 119 1.08 -2.44 35.43
N VAL A 120 0.44 -3.58 35.17
CA VAL A 120 0.32 -4.68 36.15
C VAL A 120 1.70 -5.21 36.51
N LEU A 121 2.58 -5.40 35.53
CA LEU A 121 3.94 -5.86 35.77
C LEU A 121 4.75 -4.84 36.58
N ALA A 122 4.71 -3.56 36.20
CA ALA A 122 5.38 -2.48 36.93
C ALA A 122 4.87 -2.36 38.37
N ALA A 123 3.57 -2.57 38.62
CA ALA A 123 3.01 -2.58 39.97
C ALA A 123 3.48 -3.79 40.79
N ALA A 124 3.70 -4.94 40.15
CA ALA A 124 4.14 -6.16 40.81
C ALA A 124 5.66 -6.20 41.09
N THR A 125 6.48 -5.66 40.19
CA THR A 125 7.95 -5.75 40.24
C THR A 125 8.63 -4.45 40.64
N GLY A 126 7.96 -3.31 40.50
CA GLY A 126 8.54 -1.97 40.64
C GLY A 126 9.36 -1.52 39.42
N ASP A 127 9.45 -2.34 38.37
CA ASP A 127 10.21 -2.04 37.15
C ASP A 127 9.30 -1.41 36.09
N THR A 128 9.55 -0.15 35.73
CA THR A 128 8.76 0.63 34.77
C THR A 128 9.28 0.54 33.33
N THR A 129 10.37 -0.18 33.08
CA THR A 129 10.99 -0.25 31.74
C THR A 129 10.06 -0.91 30.71
N THR A 130 9.31 -1.94 31.13
CA THR A 130 8.35 -2.66 30.29
C THR A 130 7.16 -1.78 29.90
N LEU A 131 6.67 -0.95 30.82
CA LEU A 131 5.62 0.04 30.56
C LEU A 131 6.09 1.11 29.56
N ALA A 132 7.28 1.68 29.78
CA ALA A 132 7.85 2.68 28.86
C ALA A 132 8.09 2.11 27.45
N GLY A 133 8.49 0.83 27.36
CA GLY A 133 8.62 0.12 26.09
C GLY A 133 7.28 -0.06 25.38
N ALA A 134 6.22 -0.41 26.12
CA ALA A 134 4.86 -0.54 25.58
C ALA A 134 4.31 0.80 25.08
N GLU A 135 4.54 1.90 25.82
CA GLU A 135 4.15 3.26 25.39
C GLU A 135 4.85 3.69 24.10
N HIS A 136 6.18 3.51 24.02
CA HIS A 136 6.94 3.88 22.83
C HIS A 136 6.51 3.06 21.60
N LEU A 137 6.23 1.78 21.80
CA LEU A 137 5.79 0.89 20.73
C LEU A 137 4.37 1.20 20.27
N ALA A 138 3.45 1.50 21.20
CA ALA A 138 2.09 1.96 20.88
C ALA A 138 2.14 3.23 20.00
N ALA A 139 2.92 4.24 20.40
CA ALA A 139 3.07 5.46 19.62
C ALA A 139 3.63 5.17 18.22
N ARG A 140 4.70 4.37 18.12
CA ARG A 140 5.34 4.05 16.84
C ARG A 140 4.41 3.29 15.89
N THR A 141 3.68 2.31 16.39
CA THR A 141 2.78 1.46 15.57
C THR A 141 1.55 2.23 15.12
N LEU A 142 0.96 3.06 15.98
CA LEU A 142 -0.12 3.97 15.58
C LEU A 142 0.34 4.98 14.52
N SER A 143 1.51 5.61 14.71
CA SER A 143 2.07 6.53 13.70
C SER A 143 2.40 5.84 12.38
N ALA A 144 2.97 4.63 12.42
CA ALA A 144 3.24 3.86 11.20
C ALA A 144 1.95 3.47 10.46
N THR A 145 0.89 3.13 11.21
CA THR A 145 -0.44 2.86 10.65
C THR A 145 -1.04 4.09 9.99
N ALA A 146 -0.89 5.27 10.58
CA ALA A 146 -1.34 6.53 9.98
C ALA A 146 -0.53 6.86 8.71
N ALA A 147 0.79 6.72 8.75
CA ALA A 147 1.67 6.96 7.60
C ALA A 147 1.43 6.00 6.40
N GLU A 148 0.79 4.85 6.64
CA GLU A 148 0.33 3.96 5.56
C GLU A 148 -0.75 4.61 4.70
N LEU A 149 -1.63 5.43 5.28
CA LEU A 149 -2.63 6.17 4.51
C LEU A 149 -1.97 7.15 3.54
N ASP A 150 -0.96 7.88 3.99
CA ASP A 150 -0.21 8.82 3.14
C ASP A 150 0.47 8.10 1.97
N ARG A 151 1.07 6.92 2.22
CA ARG A 151 1.65 6.08 1.18
C ARG A 151 0.61 5.59 0.19
N ARG A 152 -0.52 5.08 0.67
CA ARG A 152 -1.62 4.59 -0.17
C ARG A 152 -2.26 5.71 -1.00
N ALA A 153 -2.37 6.91 -0.44
CA ALA A 153 -2.83 8.10 -1.15
C ALA A 153 -1.89 8.49 -2.30
N ALA A 154 -0.58 8.42 -2.06
CA ALA A 154 0.43 8.67 -3.09
C ALA A 154 0.37 7.63 -4.22
N GLN A 155 0.20 6.35 -3.87
CA GLN A 155 0.05 5.25 -4.84
C GLN A 155 -1.19 5.44 -5.73
N ILE A 156 -2.37 5.69 -5.13
CA ILE A 156 -3.61 5.96 -5.89
C ILE A 156 -3.40 7.10 -6.90
N SER A 157 -2.69 8.15 -6.49
CA SER A 157 -2.39 9.29 -7.34
C SER A 157 -1.43 8.94 -8.49
N GLN A 158 -0.46 8.05 -8.26
CA GLN A 158 0.49 7.59 -9.28
C GLN A 158 -0.16 6.69 -10.33
N GLU A 159 -0.96 5.70 -9.89
CA GLU A 159 -1.68 4.78 -10.78
C GLU A 159 -2.57 5.56 -11.78
N THR A 160 -3.25 6.60 -11.30
CA THR A 160 -4.07 7.49 -12.14
C THR A 160 -3.26 8.22 -13.23
N VAL A 161 -2.04 8.67 -12.91
CA VAL A 161 -1.17 9.41 -13.85
C VAL A 161 -0.59 8.48 -14.92
N GLU A 162 -0.30 7.25 -14.56
CA GLU A 162 0.24 6.26 -15.50
C GLU A 162 -0.81 5.78 -16.49
N GLU A 163 -2.02 5.47 -16.03
CA GLU A 163 -3.14 5.07 -16.90
C GLU A 163 -3.52 6.17 -17.90
N THR A 164 -3.61 7.42 -17.44
CA THR A 164 -3.89 8.57 -18.32
C THR A 164 -2.72 8.95 -19.23
N GLY A 165 -1.48 8.59 -18.85
CA GLY A 165 -0.25 8.86 -19.60
C GLY A 165 0.05 7.84 -20.70
N THR A 166 -0.41 6.59 -20.56
CA THR A 166 -0.18 5.53 -21.57
C THR A 166 -1.01 5.68 -22.84
N GLU A 167 -2.09 6.47 -22.83
CA GLU A 167 -2.99 6.60 -23.98
C GLU A 167 -2.62 7.73 -24.97
N HIS A 168 -1.65 8.59 -24.67
CA HIS A 168 -1.29 9.74 -25.53
C HIS A 168 0.12 9.68 -26.11
N GLY A 169 0.69 8.48 -26.23
CA GLY A 169 1.98 8.23 -26.87
C GLY A 169 1.95 8.30 -28.40
N GLN A 170 1.28 9.27 -29.03
CA GLN A 170 1.51 9.68 -30.43
C GLN A 170 0.66 10.90 -30.83
N GLN A 171 1.05 12.12 -30.43
CA GLN A 171 0.85 13.27 -31.34
C GLN A 171 1.84 14.40 -31.12
N SER A 172 2.35 14.85 -32.25
CA SER A 172 3.44 15.78 -32.49
C SER A 172 3.15 17.22 -32.06
N GLY A 173 4.13 17.86 -31.42
CA GLY A 173 4.49 19.27 -31.59
C GLY A 173 3.41 20.34 -31.41
N GLY A 174 3.17 20.76 -30.17
CA GLY A 174 2.45 22.01 -29.89
C GLY A 174 2.50 22.33 -28.39
N THR A 175 2.97 23.53 -28.04
CA THR A 175 3.09 24.02 -26.66
C THR A 175 1.74 23.98 -25.93
N PRO A 176 1.61 23.32 -24.76
CA PRO A 176 0.36 23.36 -24.00
C PRO A 176 0.27 24.66 -23.18
N MET A 177 -0.77 25.45 -23.42
CA MET A 177 -1.33 26.32 -22.39
C MET A 177 -2.13 25.44 -21.42
N ASN A 178 -1.85 25.63 -20.13
CA ASN A 178 -2.34 24.84 -19.01
C ASN A 178 -3.68 25.41 -18.47
N PRO A 179 -4.82 24.70 -18.54
CA PRO A 179 -6.03 25.05 -17.80
C PRO A 179 -6.25 24.00 -16.70
N GLY A 180 -5.50 24.10 -15.61
CA GLY A 180 -5.59 23.16 -14.48
C GLY A 180 -5.18 23.73 -13.12
N ALA A 181 -4.93 25.04 -13.02
CA ALA A 181 -4.59 25.69 -11.77
C ALA A 181 -5.85 26.03 -10.96
N MET A 182 -6.54 25.03 -10.40
CA MET A 182 -7.42 25.17 -9.22
C MET A 182 -7.81 23.78 -8.70
N MET A 183 -6.85 23.08 -8.10
CA MET A 183 -7.04 22.17 -6.97
C MET A 183 -5.64 21.86 -6.45
N ALA A 184 -5.13 22.74 -5.59
CA ALA A 184 -3.91 22.47 -4.84
C ALA A 184 -4.26 21.48 -3.72
N PRO A 185 -3.59 20.32 -3.59
CA PRO A 185 -3.58 19.59 -2.35
C PRO A 185 -2.76 20.42 -1.35
N THR A 186 -3.44 21.06 -0.41
CA THR A 186 -2.80 21.55 0.82
C THR A 186 -2.31 20.34 1.61
N GLY A 187 -1.07 19.93 1.36
CA GLY A 187 -0.46 18.80 2.06
C GLY A 187 0.85 18.29 1.45
N ALA A 188 1.71 19.15 0.90
CA ALA A 188 3.06 18.75 0.53
C ALA A 188 4.05 19.89 0.79
N ALA A 189 4.80 19.78 1.88
CA ALA A 189 5.99 20.55 2.12
C ALA A 189 7.13 19.59 2.51
N LEU A 190 7.93 19.17 1.53
CA LEU A 190 9.41 19.18 1.51
C LEU A 190 10.02 18.08 0.62
N ALA A 191 10.80 18.55 -0.36
CA ALA A 191 11.93 17.93 -1.08
C ALA A 191 11.63 16.67 -1.94
N GLY A 192 12.00 16.55 -3.21
CA GLY A 192 12.85 17.36 -4.09
C GLY A 192 13.70 16.45 -4.99
N ILE A 193 13.58 16.66 -6.31
CA ILE A 193 14.55 16.39 -7.39
C ILE A 193 14.50 15.00 -8.11
N ALA A 194 13.83 15.04 -9.27
CA ALA A 194 14.26 14.69 -10.64
C ALA A 194 14.58 13.24 -11.08
N ALA A 195 13.77 12.83 -12.07
CA ALA A 195 14.14 12.38 -13.43
C ALA A 195 14.68 10.97 -13.67
N GLY A 196 14.01 10.30 -14.62
CA GLY A 196 14.69 9.56 -15.69
C GLY A 196 14.24 8.10 -15.84
N ARG A 197 13.36 7.85 -16.83
CA ARG A 197 13.19 6.51 -17.42
C ARG A 197 14.54 6.01 -17.93
N SER A 198 14.91 4.77 -17.59
CA SER A 198 15.62 3.84 -18.48
C SER A 198 15.63 2.44 -17.87
N ALA A 199 14.93 1.52 -18.52
CA ALA A 199 15.14 0.10 -18.33
C ALA A 199 16.55 -0.26 -18.80
N ALA A 200 17.39 -0.79 -17.91
CA ALA A 200 18.59 -1.55 -18.28
C ALA A 200 19.14 -2.33 -17.07
N GLY A 201 19.22 -3.65 -17.21
CA GLY A 201 20.16 -4.48 -16.44
C GLY A 201 19.54 -5.41 -15.40
N VAL A 202 18.86 -6.47 -15.85
CA VAL A 202 18.73 -7.71 -15.06
C VAL A 202 20.13 -8.32 -14.95
N GLY A 203 20.88 -7.89 -13.93
CA GLY A 203 22.12 -8.50 -13.50
C GLY A 203 21.82 -9.43 -12.34
N ASP A 204 22.13 -10.72 -12.52
CA ASP A 204 22.08 -11.83 -11.58
C ASP A 204 21.74 -11.45 -10.11
N THR A 205 20.45 -11.43 -9.79
CA THR A 205 19.90 -11.01 -8.49
C THR A 205 19.95 -12.14 -7.47
N HIS A 206 21.07 -12.85 -7.36
CA HIS A 206 21.25 -13.78 -6.26
C HIS A 206 21.77 -13.02 -5.04
N PRO A 207 21.09 -13.09 -3.88
CA PRO A 207 21.59 -12.46 -2.66
C PRO A 207 22.93 -13.11 -2.27
N PRO A 208 23.99 -12.34 -1.99
CA PRO A 208 25.25 -12.92 -1.55
C PRO A 208 25.09 -13.63 -0.20
N ASP A 209 25.89 -14.67 0.04
CA ASP A 209 25.81 -15.51 1.24
C ASP A 209 25.82 -14.71 2.56
N ALA A 210 26.57 -13.60 2.60
CA ALA A 210 26.62 -12.72 3.76
C ALA A 210 25.24 -12.13 4.12
N ASP A 211 24.43 -11.80 3.11
CA ASP A 211 23.08 -11.29 3.31
C ASP A 211 22.15 -12.41 3.80
N LEU A 212 22.29 -13.62 3.26
CA LEU A 212 21.52 -14.79 3.70
C LEU A 212 21.85 -15.16 5.15
N VAL A 213 23.13 -15.11 5.53
CA VAL A 213 23.57 -15.32 6.92
C VAL A 213 23.01 -14.23 7.84
N MET A 214 23.03 -12.97 7.40
CA MET A 214 22.44 -11.86 8.16
C MET A 214 20.94 -12.07 8.37
N LEU A 215 20.19 -12.43 7.33
CA LEU A 215 18.75 -12.68 7.42
C LEU A 215 18.42 -13.82 8.38
N ARG A 216 19.15 -14.95 8.31
CA ARG A 216 18.97 -16.07 9.25
C ARG A 216 19.25 -15.64 10.68
N ALA A 217 20.38 -14.98 10.92
CA ALA A 217 20.74 -14.50 12.25
C ALA A 217 19.69 -13.53 12.79
N ARG A 218 19.17 -12.63 11.95
CA ARG A 218 18.17 -11.66 12.36
C ARG A 218 16.81 -12.30 12.64
N ALA A 219 16.34 -13.19 11.79
CA ALA A 219 15.12 -13.96 12.02
C ALA A 219 15.20 -14.79 13.31
N ALA A 220 16.35 -15.40 13.58
CA ALA A 220 16.61 -16.14 14.82
C ALA A 220 16.53 -15.24 16.06
N VAL A 221 17.18 -14.07 16.02
CA VAL A 221 17.14 -13.09 17.13
C VAL A 221 15.72 -12.62 17.40
N LEU A 222 14.98 -12.22 16.36
CA LEU A 222 13.61 -11.71 16.50
C LEU A 222 12.64 -12.78 17.01
N THR A 223 12.84 -14.04 16.63
CA THR A 223 12.03 -15.16 17.12
C THR A 223 12.36 -15.48 18.58
N ALA A 224 13.64 -15.45 18.96
CA ALA A 224 14.09 -15.79 20.31
C ALA A 224 13.76 -14.70 21.36
N THR A 225 13.54 -13.45 20.94
CA THR A 225 13.17 -12.34 21.83
C THR A 225 11.68 -12.21 22.06
N GLN A 226 10.85 -13.05 21.43
CA GLN A 226 9.41 -13.04 21.68
C GLN A 226 9.09 -13.54 23.10
N PRO A 227 8.10 -12.93 23.78
CA PRO A 227 7.66 -13.43 25.09
C PRO A 227 7.16 -14.88 25.00
N PRO A 228 7.56 -15.78 25.92
CA PRO A 228 7.24 -17.21 25.84
C PRO A 228 5.73 -17.52 25.76
N GLU A 229 4.90 -16.64 26.33
CA GLU A 229 3.45 -16.80 26.38
C GLU A 229 2.79 -16.66 25.01
N VAL A 230 3.42 -15.92 24.09
CA VAL A 230 2.87 -15.59 22.77
C VAL A 230 3.68 -16.16 21.61
N ALA A 231 4.91 -16.62 21.86
CA ALA A 231 5.80 -17.22 20.86
C ALA A 231 5.15 -18.33 20.00
N PRO A 232 4.20 -19.17 20.51
CA PRO A 232 3.52 -20.15 19.66
C PRO A 232 2.52 -19.55 18.67
N TRP A 233 2.07 -18.32 18.90
CA TRP A 233 0.94 -17.69 18.21
C TRP A 233 1.36 -16.58 17.25
N ILE A 234 2.58 -16.06 17.40
CA ILE A 234 3.09 -14.92 16.63
C ILE A 234 4.24 -15.38 15.77
N ARG A 235 4.12 -15.16 14.46
CA ARG A 235 5.17 -15.49 13.49
C ARG A 235 5.88 -14.21 13.07
N VAL A 236 7.20 -14.29 12.95
CA VAL A 236 8.03 -13.22 12.42
C VAL A 236 8.89 -13.77 11.28
N ALA A 237 9.06 -12.96 10.25
CA ALA A 237 9.95 -13.21 9.13
C ALA A 237 10.79 -11.95 8.86
N VAL A 238 11.89 -12.12 8.14
CA VAL A 238 12.77 -11.02 7.71
C VAL A 238 13.00 -11.16 6.22
N GLY A 239 12.70 -10.10 5.48
CA GLY A 239 12.92 -9.98 4.06
C GLY A 239 14.05 -9.02 3.73
N LEU A 240 14.71 -9.26 2.61
CA LEU A 240 15.63 -8.34 1.97
C LEU A 240 15.11 -7.97 0.59
N GLY A 241 14.94 -6.66 0.37
CA GLY A 241 14.62 -6.09 -0.93
C GLY A 241 15.73 -5.15 -1.38
N ILE A 242 15.81 -4.91 -2.69
CA ILE A 242 16.74 -3.94 -3.28
C ILE A 242 15.98 -2.93 -4.13
N ASP A 243 16.30 -1.65 -3.96
CA ASP A 243 15.72 -0.58 -4.78
C ASP A 243 16.44 -0.46 -6.13
N GLN A 244 15.88 0.39 -7.01
CA GLN A 244 16.45 0.71 -8.32
C GLN A 244 17.87 1.31 -8.28
N ASN A 245 18.31 1.83 -7.13
CA ASN A 245 19.65 2.37 -6.92
C ASN A 245 20.63 1.33 -6.36
N GLY A 246 20.19 0.08 -6.19
CA GLY A 246 20.99 -0.98 -5.58
C GLY A 246 21.05 -0.91 -4.04
N ARG A 247 20.26 -0.04 -3.41
CA ARG A 247 20.20 0.06 -1.95
C ARG A 247 19.35 -1.07 -1.39
N ARG A 248 19.93 -1.77 -0.42
CA ARG A 248 19.27 -2.85 0.32
C ARG A 248 18.39 -2.31 1.44
N THR A 249 17.20 -2.88 1.56
CA THR A 249 16.23 -2.58 2.60
C THR A 249 15.84 -3.87 3.29
N VAL A 250 16.02 -3.91 4.62
CA VAL A 250 15.61 -5.03 5.45
C VAL A 250 14.20 -4.75 5.97
N VAL A 251 13.31 -5.73 5.81
CA VAL A 251 11.90 -5.62 6.18
C VAL A 251 11.56 -6.75 7.14
N VAL A 252 11.09 -6.40 8.33
CA VAL A 252 10.64 -7.34 9.36
C VAL A 252 9.12 -7.50 9.24
N GLY A 253 8.68 -8.69 8.84
CA GLY A 253 7.28 -9.06 8.79
C GLY A 253 6.82 -9.68 10.10
N THR A 254 5.64 -9.30 10.59
CA THR A 254 4.98 -9.92 11.74
C THR A 254 3.57 -10.35 11.35
N SER A 255 3.08 -11.45 11.93
CA SER A 255 1.68 -11.87 11.78
C SER A 255 0.70 -10.99 12.53
N GLU A 256 1.21 -10.07 13.36
CA GLU A 256 0.40 -9.06 14.03
C GLU A 256 0.01 -7.93 13.06
N PRO A 257 -1.19 -7.34 13.22
CA PRO A 257 -1.63 -6.27 12.34
C PRO A 257 -0.77 -5.00 12.51
N ALA A 258 -0.67 -4.25 11.41
CA ALA A 258 0.05 -2.98 11.28
C ALA A 258 1.52 -2.99 11.74
N GLY A 259 2.22 -4.11 11.56
CA GLY A 259 3.64 -4.21 11.93
C GLY A 259 3.89 -4.15 13.43
N TYR A 260 2.90 -4.52 14.24
CA TYR A 260 3.03 -4.50 15.69
C TYR A 260 4.05 -5.55 16.18
N LEU A 261 5.08 -5.10 16.91
CA LEU A 261 6.05 -5.98 17.55
C LEU A 261 5.76 -6.05 19.05
N ARG A 262 5.77 -7.24 19.65
CA ARG A 262 5.53 -7.38 21.08
C ARG A 262 6.67 -6.74 21.89
N PRO A 263 6.41 -6.24 23.11
CA PRO A 263 7.46 -5.70 23.98
C PRO A 263 8.62 -6.69 24.15
N GLY A 264 9.85 -6.17 24.06
CA GLY A 264 11.09 -6.96 24.06
C GLY A 264 11.61 -7.30 22.65
N VAL A 265 10.78 -7.23 21.61
CA VAL A 265 11.19 -7.36 20.22
C VAL A 265 11.49 -5.98 19.64
N VAL A 266 12.77 -5.70 19.36
CA VAL A 266 13.22 -4.38 18.92
C VAL A 266 13.76 -4.44 17.50
N PRO A 267 13.19 -3.66 16.55
CA PRO A 267 13.74 -3.53 15.20
C PRO A 267 15.01 -2.68 15.21
N GLU A 268 15.95 -2.98 14.32
CA GLU A 268 17.13 -2.14 14.11
C GLU A 268 16.73 -0.80 13.45
N PRO A 269 17.52 0.28 13.61
CA PRO A 269 17.17 1.61 13.07
C PRO A 269 16.95 1.69 11.56
N HIS A 270 17.46 0.71 10.81
CA HIS A 270 17.39 0.63 9.35
C HIS A 270 16.36 -0.40 8.85
N GLU A 271 15.66 -1.05 9.77
CA GLU A 271 14.63 -2.04 9.46
C GLU A 271 13.26 -1.37 9.35
N VAL A 272 12.52 -1.79 8.34
CA VAL A 272 11.11 -1.44 8.20
C VAL A 272 10.26 -2.56 8.76
N VAL A 273 9.28 -2.24 9.59
CA VAL A 273 8.40 -3.25 10.20
C VAL A 273 7.04 -3.22 9.55
N VAL A 274 6.56 -4.39 9.14
CA VAL A 274 5.30 -4.55 8.40
C VAL A 274 4.49 -5.71 8.97
N GLY A 275 3.18 -5.61 8.85
CA GLY A 275 2.27 -6.65 9.30
C GLY A 275 0.84 -6.24 8.97
N ASP A 276 0.03 -7.19 8.54
CA ASP A 276 -1.34 -6.93 8.08
C ASP A 276 -2.34 -7.97 8.62
N GLY A 277 -1.90 -8.78 9.60
CA GLY A 277 -2.69 -9.86 10.18
C GLY A 277 -2.62 -11.19 9.40
N ARG A 278 -1.93 -11.23 8.26
CA ARG A 278 -1.69 -12.46 7.48
C ARG A 278 -0.34 -13.08 7.85
N ALA A 279 0.13 -14.04 7.05
CA ALA A 279 1.46 -14.60 7.20
C ALA A 279 2.53 -13.48 7.01
N PRO A 280 3.57 -13.42 7.87
CA PRO A 280 4.56 -12.34 7.86
C PRO A 280 5.30 -12.22 6.53
N GLU A 281 5.48 -13.34 5.82
CA GLU A 281 6.09 -13.37 4.49
C GLU A 281 5.24 -12.59 3.47
N LEU A 282 3.91 -12.72 3.52
CA LEU A 282 3.01 -11.99 2.62
C LEU A 282 2.99 -10.48 2.90
N ALA A 283 3.12 -10.08 4.16
CA ALA A 283 3.21 -8.68 4.54
C ALA A 283 4.52 -8.05 4.00
N ILE A 284 5.63 -8.80 4.06
CA ILE A 284 6.92 -8.40 3.48
C ILE A 284 6.81 -8.22 1.97
N LEU A 285 6.26 -9.21 1.25
CA LEU A 285 6.12 -9.14 -0.20
C LEU A 285 5.18 -8.01 -0.64
N GLY A 286 4.11 -7.76 0.13
CA GLY A 286 3.23 -6.61 -0.07
C GLY A 286 4.01 -5.30 0.02
N TYR A 287 4.83 -5.12 1.06
CA TYR A 287 5.68 -3.94 1.19
C TYR A 287 6.71 -3.81 0.07
N PHE A 288 7.34 -4.91 -0.36
CA PHE A 288 8.29 -4.85 -1.48
C PHE A 288 7.63 -4.34 -2.76
N ARG A 289 6.44 -4.87 -3.07
CA ARG A 289 5.66 -4.38 -4.20
C ARG A 289 5.32 -2.90 -4.06
N ASP A 290 4.78 -2.50 -2.91
CA ASP A 290 4.29 -1.14 -2.68
C ASP A 290 5.44 -0.11 -2.60
N ALA A 291 6.66 -0.54 -2.25
CA ALA A 291 7.87 0.28 -2.20
C ALA A 291 8.79 0.12 -3.43
N GLU A 292 8.31 -0.55 -4.49
CA GLU A 292 9.07 -0.82 -5.72
C GLU A 292 10.44 -1.48 -5.48
N LEU A 293 10.52 -2.34 -4.46
CA LEU A 293 11.70 -3.12 -4.14
C LEU A 293 11.65 -4.47 -4.86
N VAL A 294 12.75 -4.85 -5.49
CA VAL A 294 12.91 -6.21 -6.01
C VAL A 294 13.17 -7.15 -4.83
N PRO A 295 12.32 -8.16 -4.59
CA PRO A 295 12.54 -9.13 -3.53
C PRO A 295 13.80 -9.95 -3.81
N LEU A 296 14.71 -10.04 -2.83
CA LEU A 296 15.91 -10.88 -2.94
C LEU A 296 15.80 -12.16 -2.12
N ALA A 297 15.34 -12.05 -0.87
CA ALA A 297 15.23 -13.19 0.04
C ALA A 297 14.21 -12.94 1.14
N VAL A 298 13.61 -14.02 1.64
CA VAL A 298 12.74 -14.01 2.82
C VAL A 298 13.11 -15.18 3.72
N CYS A 299 13.34 -14.91 5.01
CA CYS A 299 13.70 -15.90 6.01
C CYS A 299 12.71 -15.88 7.16
N ALA A 300 12.20 -17.04 7.56
CA ALA A 300 11.39 -17.22 8.76
C ALA A 300 11.93 -18.42 9.54
N MET A 301 11.94 -18.34 10.88
CA MET A 301 12.39 -19.46 11.72
C MET A 301 11.38 -20.60 11.78
N THR A 302 10.11 -20.31 11.47
CA THR A 302 9.06 -21.31 11.32
C THR A 302 8.67 -21.36 9.85
N PRO A 303 8.80 -22.53 9.19
CA PRO A 303 8.45 -22.67 7.78
C PRO A 303 7.04 -22.14 7.49
N PRO A 304 6.85 -21.34 6.42
CA PRO A 304 5.53 -20.89 6.01
C PRO A 304 4.65 -22.07 5.55
N PRO A 305 3.31 -21.91 5.60
CA PRO A 305 2.40 -22.83 4.92
C PRO A 305 2.74 -22.95 3.43
N PRO A 306 2.50 -24.10 2.77
CA PRO A 306 2.89 -24.34 1.38
C PRO A 306 2.37 -23.29 0.39
N GLU A 307 1.16 -22.79 0.61
CA GLU A 307 0.54 -21.73 -0.19
C GLU A 307 1.29 -20.39 -0.08
N VAL A 308 1.85 -20.08 1.08
CA VAL A 308 2.66 -18.87 1.29
C VAL A 308 4.07 -19.05 0.72
N ALA A 309 4.65 -20.25 0.87
CA ALA A 309 5.93 -20.59 0.28
C ALA A 309 5.89 -20.43 -1.26
N ALA A 310 4.84 -20.94 -1.91
CA ALA A 310 4.64 -20.79 -3.35
C ALA A 310 4.60 -19.31 -3.79
N VAL A 311 3.97 -18.43 -3.01
CA VAL A 311 3.92 -16.99 -3.32
C VAL A 311 5.29 -16.33 -3.15
N VAL A 312 6.10 -16.75 -2.17
CA VAL A 312 7.48 -16.29 -2.00
C VAL A 312 8.32 -16.70 -3.21
N ASP A 313 8.21 -17.95 -3.65
CA ASP A 313 8.94 -18.45 -4.82
C ASP A 313 8.51 -17.72 -6.11
N GLU A 314 7.20 -17.51 -6.31
CA GLU A 314 6.65 -16.76 -7.45
C GLU A 314 7.09 -15.29 -7.49
N SER A 315 7.35 -14.69 -6.33
CA SER A 315 7.87 -13.31 -6.24
C SER A 315 9.34 -13.18 -6.66
N GLY A 316 10.03 -14.29 -6.90
CA GLY A 316 11.46 -14.34 -7.20
C GLY A 316 12.36 -14.17 -5.97
N ALA A 317 11.79 -14.15 -4.77
CA ALA A 317 12.57 -14.09 -3.54
C ALA A 317 13.14 -15.47 -3.20
N HIS A 318 14.40 -15.53 -2.78
CA HIS A 318 14.96 -16.77 -2.26
C HIS A 318 14.39 -17.07 -0.87
N ALA A 319 13.60 -18.14 -0.75
CA ALA A 319 13.15 -18.65 0.54
C ALA A 319 14.33 -19.25 1.30
N VAL A 320 14.73 -18.60 2.40
CA VAL A 320 15.92 -18.98 3.15
C VAL A 320 15.54 -19.99 4.23
N ASP A 321 16.00 -21.23 4.08
CA ASP A 321 15.86 -22.24 5.12
C ASP A 321 16.65 -21.83 6.38
N PRO A 322 16.01 -21.76 7.57
CA PRO A 322 16.70 -21.52 8.83
C PRO A 322 17.71 -22.63 9.20
N GLY A 323 17.56 -23.85 8.65
CA GLY A 323 18.46 -24.99 8.87
C GLY A 323 19.77 -24.96 8.07
N GLY A 324 19.87 -24.11 7.04
CA GLY A 324 21.07 -23.96 6.23
C GLY A 324 21.32 -25.10 5.23
N HIS A 325 20.31 -25.90 4.88
CA HIS A 325 20.45 -26.84 3.77
C HIS A 325 20.26 -26.11 2.44
N GLU A 326 21.36 -25.87 1.74
CA GLU A 326 21.31 -25.59 0.30
C GLU A 326 20.87 -26.88 -0.39
N ASP A 327 19.68 -26.88 -1.02
CA ASP A 327 19.34 -27.89 -2.01
C ASP A 327 20.32 -27.73 -3.19
N SER A 328 21.46 -28.43 -3.11
CA SER A 328 22.39 -28.56 -4.23
C SER A 328 21.65 -29.25 -5.38
N PRO A 329 21.61 -28.66 -6.59
CA PRO A 329 20.91 -29.23 -7.75
C PRO A 329 21.59 -30.47 -8.35
N ASP A 330 22.51 -31.11 -7.63
CA ASP A 330 23.37 -32.18 -8.12
C ASP A 330 23.16 -33.49 -7.34
N SER A 331 21.90 -33.93 -7.27
CA SER A 331 21.56 -35.29 -6.87
C SER A 331 20.20 -35.71 -7.42
N ALA A 332 20.18 -36.07 -8.70
CA ALA A 332 19.21 -37.03 -9.22
C ALA A 332 19.96 -38.34 -9.58
N PRO A 333 19.35 -39.51 -9.36
CA PRO A 333 19.99 -40.82 -9.55
C PRO A 333 20.29 -41.16 -11.01
#